data_AF-A0A8B8F477-F1
#
_entry.id   AF-A0A8B8F477-F1
#
_cell.length_a   1.000
_cell.length_b   1.000
_cell.length_c   1.000
_cell.angle_alpha   90.00
_cell.angle_beta   90.00
_cell.angle_gamma   90.00
#
_symmetry.space_group_name_H-M   'P 1'
#
loop_
_entity.id
_entity.type
_entity.pdbx_description
1 polymer ?
#
loop_
_entity_poly.entity_id
_entity_poly.type
_entity_poly.pdbx_seq_one_letter_code
_entity_poly.pdbx_strand_id
1 'polypeptide(L)'
;MKSKLILTILAWLAFLLLVLIQVIQLLIWFLVKSKKHSSTSTHLTNLSKMCAYKSSLKRGSVVIQLSSFHKKQVETNHKYMSSLIDIVLYLAKQGIAFRGHNENLDSLNQGNYKEMCYMVFSKFMPDFKNVYENKINHTSWKVLT
;
A
#
# COMPACT_ATOMS: atom_id res chain seq x y z
N MET A 1 39.84 -6.55 -69.49
CA MET A 1 39.97 -5.62 -68.34
C MET A 1 38.76 -5.61 -67.40
N LYS A 2 37.52 -5.54 -67.90
CA LYS A 2 36.29 -5.48 -67.09
C LYS A 2 36.08 -6.66 -66.12
N SER A 3 36.42 -7.90 -66.53
CA SER A 3 36.24 -9.11 -65.70
C SER A 3 37.09 -9.14 -64.42
N LYS A 4 38.36 -8.69 -64.48
CA LYS A 4 39.24 -8.62 -63.29
C LYS A 4 38.74 -7.60 -62.26
N LEU A 5 38.23 -6.45 -62.74
CA LEU A 5 37.65 -5.41 -61.89
C LEU A 5 36.37 -5.90 -61.17
N ILE A 6 35.50 -6.60 -61.89
CA ILE A 6 34.29 -7.21 -61.32
C ILE A 6 34.66 -8.22 -60.23
N LEU A 7 35.66 -9.07 -60.47
CA LEU A 7 36.12 -10.06 -59.49
C LEU A 7 36.69 -9.41 -58.21
N THR A 8 37.44 -8.31 -58.33
CA THR A 8 37.95 -7.56 -57.17
C THR A 8 36.86 -6.86 -56.38
N ILE A 9 35.83 -6.33 -57.05
CA ILE A 9 34.68 -5.70 -56.40
C ILE A 9 33.85 -6.75 -55.66
N LEU A 10 33.60 -7.91 -56.27
CA LEU A 10 32.92 -9.03 -55.64
C LEU A 10 33.70 -9.55 -54.42
N ALA A 11 35.03 -9.61 -54.49
CA ALA A 11 35.87 -10.00 -53.36
C ALA A 11 35.80 -8.99 -52.20
N TRP A 12 35.82 -7.68 -52.49
CA TRP A 12 35.65 -6.63 -51.47
C TRP A 12 34.25 -6.63 -50.85
N LEU A 13 33.21 -6.83 -51.64
CA LEU A 13 31.84 -6.97 -51.15
C LEU A 13 31.68 -8.21 -50.26
N ALA A 14 32.27 -9.35 -50.65
CA ALA A 14 32.27 -10.56 -49.84
C ALA A 14 33.03 -10.36 -48.51
N PHE A 15 34.15 -9.65 -48.54
CA PHE A 15 34.90 -9.29 -47.33
C PHE A 15 34.10 -8.38 -46.39
N LEU A 16 33.48 -7.32 -46.93
CA LEU A 16 32.59 -6.43 -46.15
C LEU A 16 31.40 -7.18 -45.56
N LEU A 17 30.79 -8.10 -46.33
CA LEU A 17 29.70 -8.95 -45.86
C LEU A 17 30.14 -9.85 -44.71
N LEU A 18 31.32 -10.46 -44.79
CA LEU A 18 31.89 -11.29 -43.72
C LEU A 18 32.13 -10.49 -42.44
N VAL A 19 32.70 -9.28 -42.56
CA VAL A 19 32.89 -8.38 -41.42
C VAL A 19 31.54 -8.01 -40.79
N LEU A 20 30.54 -7.69 -41.61
CA LEU A 20 29.20 -7.35 -41.13
C LEU A 20 28.55 -8.53 -40.39
N ILE A 21 28.64 -9.75 -40.93
CA ILE A 21 28.13 -10.97 -40.29
C ILE A 21 28.81 -11.17 -38.92
N GLN A 22 30.12 -10.99 -38.83
CA GLN A 22 30.85 -11.15 -37.57
C GLN A 22 30.39 -10.14 -36.50
N VAL A 23 30.18 -8.88 -36.88
CA VAL A 23 29.66 -7.84 -35.98
C VAL A 23 28.25 -8.19 -35.50
N ILE A 24 27.38 -8.66 -36.40
CA ILE A 24 26.01 -9.08 -36.05
C ILE A 24 26.04 -10.26 -35.07
N GLN A 25 26.89 -11.27 -35.29
CA GLN A 25 27.03 -12.42 -34.40
C GLN A 25 27.50 -12.00 -32.99
N LEU A 26 28.46 -11.09 -32.90
CA LEU A 26 28.92 -10.53 -31.62
C LEU A 26 27.80 -9.78 -30.88
N LEU A 27 27.01 -8.97 -31.59
CA LEU A 27 25.87 -8.26 -31.01
C LEU A 27 24.80 -9.23 -30.50
N ILE A 28 24.47 -10.27 -31.29
CA ILE A 28 23.51 -11.31 -30.89
C ILE A 28 24.02 -12.04 -29.63
N TRP A 29 25.29 -12.43 -29.60
CA TRP A 29 25.89 -13.08 -28.45
C TRP A 29 25.81 -12.22 -27.18
N PHE A 30 26.16 -10.94 -27.31
CA PHE A 30 26.09 -9.98 -26.20
C PHE A 30 24.67 -9.82 -25.66
N LEU A 31 23.67 -9.67 -26.55
CA LEU A 31 22.27 -9.54 -26.17
C LEU A 31 21.76 -10.76 -25.41
N VAL A 32 22.07 -11.97 -25.91
CA VAL A 32 21.68 -13.23 -25.24
C VAL A 32 22.36 -13.33 -23.88
N LYS A 33 23.64 -12.97 -23.78
CA LYS A 33 24.39 -13.01 -22.51
C LYS A 33 23.81 -12.04 -21.48
N SER A 34 23.47 -10.82 -21.89
CA SER A 34 22.84 -9.81 -21.03
C SER A 34 21.47 -10.26 -20.52
N LYS A 35 20.62 -10.83 -21.40
CA LYS A 35 19.32 -11.38 -21.01
C LYS A 35 19.46 -12.51 -19.98
N LYS A 36 20.38 -13.46 -20.22
CA LYS A 36 20.67 -14.56 -19.28
C LYS A 36 21.13 -14.06 -17.92
N HIS A 37 21.98 -13.02 -17.89
CA HIS A 37 22.41 -12.39 -16.64
C HIS A 37 21.25 -11.72 -15.91
N SER A 38 20.43 -10.94 -16.63
CA SER A 38 19.29 -10.21 -16.04
C SER A 38 18.25 -11.16 -15.41
N SER A 39 18.06 -12.34 -16.00
CA SER A 39 17.16 -13.38 -15.50
C SER A 39 17.75 -14.24 -14.37
N THR A 40 19.01 -14.04 -13.97
CA THR A 40 19.59 -14.80 -12.84
C THR A 40 18.90 -14.42 -11.53
N SER A 41 18.71 -15.42 -10.65
CA SER A 41 18.12 -15.21 -9.33
C SER A 41 18.89 -14.18 -8.49
N THR A 42 20.22 -14.16 -8.60
CA THR A 42 21.09 -13.19 -7.92
C THR A 42 20.83 -11.76 -8.39
N HIS A 43 20.68 -11.53 -9.70
CA HIS A 43 20.37 -10.21 -10.24
C HIS A 43 18.98 -9.75 -9.78
N LEU A 44 17.96 -10.60 -9.90
CA LEU A 44 16.59 -10.28 -9.50
C LEU A 44 16.46 -10.01 -8.00
N THR A 45 17.12 -10.80 -7.14
CA THR A 45 17.10 -10.59 -5.69
C THR A 45 17.80 -9.30 -5.30
N ASN A 46 18.95 -8.98 -5.90
CA ASN A 46 19.65 -7.73 -5.65
C ASN A 46 18.87 -6.51 -6.19
N LEU A 47 18.20 -6.66 -7.34
CA LEU A 47 17.31 -5.64 -7.87
C LEU A 47 16.15 -5.38 -6.91
N SER A 48 15.52 -6.43 -6.38
CA SER A 48 14.46 -6.33 -5.37
C SER A 48 14.94 -5.62 -4.10
N LYS A 49 16.13 -5.99 -3.57
CA LYS A 49 16.76 -5.32 -2.42
C LYS A 49 17.00 -3.83 -2.68
N MET A 50 17.52 -3.49 -3.86
CA MET A 50 17.74 -2.10 -4.26
C MET A 50 16.43 -1.32 -4.35
N CYS A 51 15.38 -1.92 -4.95
CA CYS A 51 14.05 -1.32 -5.00
C CYS A 51 13.48 -1.10 -3.59
N ALA A 52 13.60 -2.07 -2.68
CA ALA A 52 13.18 -1.94 -1.29
C ALA A 52 13.94 -0.83 -0.55
N TYR A 53 15.25 -0.70 -0.79
CA TYR A 53 16.06 0.39 -0.23
C TYR A 53 15.63 1.77 -0.74
N LYS A 54 15.42 1.91 -2.06
CA LYS A 54 14.92 3.16 -2.66
C LYS A 54 13.54 3.55 -2.10
N SER A 55 12.67 2.58 -1.87
CA SER A 55 11.37 2.79 -1.22
C SER A 55 11.52 3.21 0.25
N SER A 56 12.47 2.61 0.97
CA SER A 56 12.76 2.93 2.38
C SER A 56 13.35 4.32 2.56
N LEU A 57 14.15 4.81 1.60
CA LEU A 57 14.64 6.19 1.58
C LEU A 57 13.50 7.21 1.51
N LYS A 58 12.43 6.91 0.75
CA LYS A 58 11.26 7.79 0.63
C LYS A 58 10.32 7.69 1.84
N ARG A 59 10.11 6.49 2.36
CA ARG A 59 9.07 6.18 3.36
C ARG A 59 9.60 6.15 4.81
N GLY A 60 10.91 6.16 5.00
CA GLY A 60 11.57 5.98 6.30
C GLY A 60 11.73 4.52 6.69
N SER A 61 12.50 4.28 7.75
CA SER A 61 12.74 2.94 8.30
C SER A 61 11.44 2.29 8.81
N VAL A 62 11.44 0.96 8.94
CA VAL A 62 10.30 0.21 9.49
C VAL A 62 9.91 0.74 10.86
N VAL A 63 10.87 1.15 11.69
CA VAL A 63 10.63 1.71 13.02
C VAL A 63 9.84 3.02 12.95
N ILE A 64 10.19 3.91 12.01
CA ILE A 64 9.47 5.18 11.79
C ILE A 64 8.06 4.92 11.27
N GLN A 65 7.90 3.92 10.39
CA GLN A 65 6.58 3.54 9.90
C GLN A 65 5.70 2.98 11.03
N LEU A 66 6.27 2.17 11.93
CA LEU A 66 5.53 1.63 13.07
C LEU A 66 5.13 2.71 14.07
N SER A 67 6.05 3.63 14.39
CA SER A 67 5.77 4.74 15.31
C SER A 67 4.73 5.71 14.74
N SER A 68 4.79 6.02 13.44
CA SER A 68 3.79 6.86 12.79
C SER A 68 2.40 6.20 12.75
N PHE A 69 2.34 4.88 12.50
CA PHE A 69 1.08 4.13 12.57
C PHE A 69 0.49 4.16 13.98
N HIS A 70 1.31 3.90 15.00
CA HIS A 70 0.87 3.96 16.39
C HIS A 70 0.35 5.35 16.76
N LYS A 71 1.08 6.41 16.39
CA LYS A 71 0.65 7.80 16.62
C LYS A 71 -0.70 8.09 15.96
N LYS A 72 -0.89 7.65 14.71
CA LYS A 72 -2.16 7.80 14.00
C LYS A 72 -3.29 7.07 14.73
N GLN A 73 -3.05 5.85 15.19
CA GLN A 73 -4.04 5.09 15.96
C GLN A 73 -4.44 5.79 17.26
N VAL A 74 -3.47 6.33 18.00
CA VAL A 74 -3.74 7.13 19.22
C VAL A 74 -4.60 8.36 18.90
N GLU A 75 -4.27 9.08 17.82
CA GLU A 75 -5.03 10.26 17.39
C GLU A 75 -6.47 9.90 17.01
N THR A 76 -6.66 8.79 16.30
CA THR A 76 -7.98 8.24 15.96
C THR A 76 -8.79 7.91 17.21
N ASN A 77 -8.18 7.26 18.20
CA ASN A 77 -8.83 6.94 19.48
C ASN A 77 -9.22 8.20 20.26
N HIS A 78 -8.35 9.22 20.29
CA HIS A 78 -8.64 10.49 20.94
C HIS A 78 -9.85 11.18 20.28
N LYS A 79 -9.89 11.24 18.95
CA LYS A 79 -11.02 11.79 18.20
C LYS A 79 -12.32 11.06 18.52
N TYR A 80 -12.29 9.74 18.55
CA TYR A 80 -13.45 8.92 18.91
C TYR A 80 -13.97 9.24 20.32
N MET A 81 -13.08 9.29 21.31
CA MET A 81 -13.44 9.61 22.69
C MET A 81 -13.97 11.03 22.83
N SER A 82 -13.35 12.01 22.16
CA SER A 82 -13.85 13.40 22.13
C SER A 82 -15.27 13.46 21.59
N SER A 83 -15.58 12.75 20.49
CA SER A 83 -16.93 12.72 19.93
C SER A 83 -17.95 12.13 20.90
N LEU A 84 -17.61 11.07 21.63
CA LEU A 84 -18.50 10.50 22.66
C LEU A 84 -18.75 11.51 23.80
N ILE A 85 -17.72 12.22 24.24
CA ILE A 85 -17.83 13.26 25.28
C ILE A 85 -18.69 14.43 24.80
N ASP A 86 -18.54 14.86 23.55
CA ASP A 86 -19.33 15.94 22.97
C ASP A 86 -20.83 15.58 22.91
N ILE A 87 -21.16 14.33 22.58
CA ILE A 87 -22.55 13.82 22.64
C ILE A 87 -23.06 13.88 24.07
N VAL A 88 -22.25 13.46 25.05
CA VAL A 88 -22.65 13.51 26.46
C VAL A 88 -22.91 14.95 26.92
N LEU A 89 -21.99 15.86 26.60
CA LEU A 89 -22.09 17.28 26.93
C LEU A 89 -23.31 17.93 26.27
N TYR A 90 -23.60 17.57 25.02
CA TYR A 90 -24.78 18.05 24.32
C TYR A 90 -26.07 17.63 25.05
N LEU A 91 -26.23 16.35 25.35
CA LEU A 91 -27.42 15.84 26.06
C LEU A 91 -27.55 16.44 27.46
N ALA A 92 -26.44 16.58 28.19
CA ALA A 92 -26.41 17.22 29.50
C ALA A 92 -26.87 18.68 29.43
N LYS A 93 -26.35 19.45 28.47
CA LYS A 93 -26.71 20.86 28.27
C LYS A 93 -28.19 21.03 27.92
N GLN A 94 -28.77 20.11 27.16
CA GLN A 94 -30.19 20.13 26.81
C GLN A 94 -31.09 19.60 27.93
N GLY A 95 -30.54 18.98 28.98
CA GLY A 95 -31.31 18.36 30.05
C GLY A 95 -32.08 17.11 29.59
N ILE A 96 -31.63 16.47 28.52
CA ILE A 96 -32.30 15.29 27.93
C ILE A 96 -31.80 14.02 28.63
N ALA A 97 -32.70 13.09 28.90
CA ALA A 97 -32.33 11.79 29.46
C ALA A 97 -31.41 11.03 28.49
N PHE A 98 -30.27 10.54 29.00
CA PHE A 98 -29.32 9.76 28.21
C PHE A 98 -29.88 8.40 27.79
N ARG A 99 -30.59 7.75 28.74
CA ARG A 99 -31.13 6.39 28.61
C ARG A 99 -32.62 6.41 28.26
N GLY A 100 -33.03 5.43 27.47
CA GLY A 100 -34.44 5.16 27.19
C GLY A 100 -35.04 4.19 28.22
N HIS A 101 -36.37 4.02 28.16
CA HIS A 101 -37.05 3.01 28.98
C HIS A 101 -36.66 1.57 28.58
N ASN A 102 -36.39 1.35 27.28
CA ASN A 102 -35.96 0.06 26.74
C ASN A 102 -34.84 0.26 25.72
N GLU A 103 -33.64 -0.25 26.00
CA GLU A 103 -32.45 -0.13 25.13
C GLU A 103 -32.20 -1.35 24.24
N ASN A 104 -33.15 -2.29 24.21
CA ASN A 104 -33.10 -3.49 23.37
C ASN A 104 -33.07 -3.13 21.87
N LEU A 105 -32.48 -4.02 21.05
CA LEU A 105 -32.34 -3.81 19.61
C LEU A 105 -33.68 -3.63 18.89
N ASP A 106 -34.73 -4.29 19.37
CA ASP A 106 -36.08 -4.23 18.80
C ASP A 106 -36.92 -3.04 19.28
N SER A 107 -36.38 -2.21 20.19
CA SER A 107 -37.07 -1.02 20.67
C SER A 107 -37.10 0.07 19.60
N LEU A 108 -38.26 0.74 19.47
CA LEU A 108 -38.42 1.89 18.58
C LEU A 108 -37.53 3.08 19.00
N ASN A 109 -37.32 3.24 20.31
CA ASN A 109 -36.43 4.24 20.88
C ASN A 109 -35.47 3.55 21.85
N GLN A 110 -34.19 3.48 21.49
CA GLN A 110 -33.17 2.78 22.29
C GLN A 110 -32.44 3.69 23.28
N GLY A 111 -32.91 4.93 23.45
CA GLY A 111 -32.30 5.97 24.26
C GLY A 111 -31.52 6.98 23.44
N ASN A 112 -31.61 8.25 23.84
CA ASN A 112 -31.06 9.38 23.09
C ASN A 112 -29.55 9.29 22.90
N TYR A 113 -28.81 8.78 23.90
CA TYR A 113 -27.37 8.61 23.77
C TYR A 113 -26.99 7.60 22.69
N LYS A 114 -27.64 6.43 22.70
CA LYS A 114 -27.36 5.34 21.78
C LYS A 114 -27.72 5.71 20.34
N GLU A 115 -28.85 6.40 20.16
CA GLU A 115 -29.28 6.88 18.85
C GLU A 115 -28.40 8.01 18.31
N MET A 116 -27.99 8.96 19.17
CA MET A 116 -27.02 9.99 18.77
C MET A 116 -25.67 9.39 18.38
N CYS A 117 -25.16 8.42 19.14
CA CYS A 117 -23.95 7.69 18.78
C CYS A 117 -24.10 6.97 17.43
N TYR A 118 -25.22 6.29 17.21
CA TYR A 118 -25.49 5.64 15.93
C TYR A 118 -25.56 6.64 14.77
N MET A 119 -26.20 7.79 14.95
CA MET A 119 -26.31 8.82 13.92
C MET A 119 -24.96 9.49 13.62
N VAL A 120 -24.20 9.87 14.65
CA VAL A 120 -22.85 10.46 14.50
C VAL A 120 -21.89 9.47 13.85
N PHE A 121 -21.90 8.24 14.37
CA PHE A 121 -21.42 6.96 13.82
C PHE A 121 -21.54 6.83 12.31
N SER A 122 -22.80 6.74 11.89
CA SER A 122 -23.17 6.35 10.53
C SER A 122 -23.01 7.46 9.51
N LYS A 123 -23.27 8.73 9.89
CA LYS A 123 -23.32 9.85 8.94
C LYS A 123 -22.04 10.68 8.90
N PHE A 124 -21.43 10.95 10.05
CA PHE A 124 -20.35 11.92 10.15
C PHE A 124 -18.97 11.27 10.28
N MET A 125 -18.89 10.07 10.87
CA MET A 125 -17.62 9.40 11.13
C MET A 125 -17.70 7.88 10.88
N PRO A 126 -17.83 7.43 9.61
CA PRO A 126 -18.06 6.03 9.28
C PRO A 126 -16.91 5.11 9.74
N ASP A 127 -15.68 5.62 9.83
CA ASP A 127 -14.52 4.88 10.34
C ASP A 127 -14.72 4.40 11.79
N PHE A 128 -15.53 5.11 12.57
CA PHE A 128 -15.82 4.77 13.96
C PHE A 128 -17.00 3.82 14.13
N LYS A 129 -17.80 3.61 13.08
CA LYS A 129 -18.91 2.67 13.11
C LYS A 129 -18.43 1.27 13.44
N ASN A 130 -17.36 0.81 12.78
CA ASN A 130 -16.78 -0.51 13.03
C ASN A 130 -16.26 -0.63 14.48
N VAL A 131 -15.64 0.43 15.01
CA VAL A 131 -15.16 0.46 16.40
C VAL A 131 -16.32 0.39 17.40
N TYR A 132 -17.43 1.05 17.09
CA TYR A 132 -18.63 1.06 17.93
C TYR A 132 -19.40 -0.26 17.91
N GLU A 133 -19.49 -0.91 16.74
CA GLU A 133 -20.20 -2.19 16.57
C GLU A 133 -19.39 -3.38 17.09
N ASN A 134 -18.05 -3.29 17.07
CA ASN A 134 -17.20 -4.34 17.60
C ASN A 134 -17.31 -4.40 19.13
N LYS A 135 -17.59 -5.61 19.64
CA LYS A 135 -17.46 -5.88 21.07
C LYS A 135 -16.00 -5.68 21.48
N ILE A 136 -15.75 -4.63 22.25
CA ILE A 136 -14.47 -4.42 22.92
C ILE A 136 -14.32 -5.51 23.99
N ASN A 137 -13.24 -6.28 23.92
CA ASN A 137 -12.95 -7.25 24.96
C ASN A 137 -12.56 -6.48 26.23
N HIS A 138 -13.40 -6.53 27.28
CA HIS A 138 -13.14 -5.84 28.55
C HIS A 138 -11.97 -6.46 29.35
N THR A 139 -11.35 -7.52 28.82
CA THR A 139 -10.20 -8.20 29.41
C THR A 139 -8.99 -8.11 28.47
N SER A 140 -8.01 -7.26 28.84
CA SER A 140 -6.63 -7.12 28.34
C SER A 140 -6.37 -6.96 26.81
N TRP A 141 -5.25 -6.30 26.47
CA TRP A 141 -4.77 -5.93 25.12
C TRP A 141 -4.40 -7.11 24.17
N LYS A 142 -4.69 -8.35 24.56
CA LYS A 142 -4.41 -9.60 23.82
C LYS A 142 -5.61 -10.51 24.13
N VAL A 143 -6.37 -11.07 23.19
CA VAL A 143 -6.01 -11.79 21.97
C VAL A 143 -7.23 -11.76 21.04
N LEU A 144 -7.07 -11.26 19.83
CA LEU A 144 -7.91 -11.68 18.69
C LEU A 144 -7.01 -12.57 17.83
N THR A 145 -7.05 -13.87 18.10
CA THR A 145 -6.67 -14.93 17.16
C THR A 145 -7.90 -15.32 16.38
#